data_AF-A0A972F8P4-F1
#
_entry.id   AF-A0A972F8P4-F1
#
_cell.length_a   1.000
_cell.length_b   1.000
_cell.length_c   1.000
_cell.angle_alpha   90.00
_cell.angle_beta   90.00
_cell.angle_gamma   90.00
#
_symmetry.space_group_name_H-M   'P 1'
#
loop_
_entity.id
_entity.type
_entity.pdbx_description
1 polymer ?
#
loop_
_entity_poly.entity_id
_entity_poly.type
_entity_poly.pdbx_seq_one_letter_code
_entity_poly.pdbx_strand_id
1 'polypeptide(L)'
;GEASQYDGVGAGIGNGGYCDFAGTSSDGPEAEPDVSNLTTAGWVKYYAPGANMNTDEPIRVIIGKVPVYNSAYKIGDKVILNGREWIVAGIEGDVLELVSDDAFTEEQLKDLEALIKNLLTEAQLEKLVADKATGERVFLADEGVAKEYFGGEKGHIVIRADKSILG
;
A
#
# COMPACT_ATOMS: atom_id res chain seq x y z
N GLY A 1 -21.45 -23.55 20.81
CA GLY A 1 -21.37 -23.86 22.25
C GLY A 1 -22.32 -22.93 22.95
N GLU A 2 -23.15 -23.46 23.84
CA GLU A 2 -24.10 -22.69 24.64
C GLU A 2 -23.31 -21.89 25.69
N ALA A 3 -23.41 -20.57 25.67
CA ALA A 3 -22.79 -19.71 26.67
C ALA A 3 -23.53 -19.90 28.00
N SER A 4 -22.80 -20.18 29.08
CA SER A 4 -23.39 -20.29 30.41
C SER A 4 -23.80 -18.89 30.86
N GLN A 5 -24.94 -18.78 31.54
CA GLN A 5 -25.50 -17.54 32.10
C GLN A 5 -24.61 -16.85 33.17
N TYR A 6 -23.39 -17.34 33.36
CA TYR A 6 -22.36 -16.84 34.29
C TYR A 6 -21.08 -16.37 33.59
N ASP A 7 -20.99 -16.48 32.27
CA ASP A 7 -19.81 -16.04 31.52
C ASP A 7 -19.96 -14.56 31.18
N GLY A 8 -19.05 -13.72 31.68
CA GLY A 8 -18.99 -12.30 31.32
C GLY A 8 -18.84 -12.13 29.80
N VAL A 9 -19.52 -11.12 29.23
CA VAL A 9 -19.51 -10.89 27.79
C VAL A 9 -18.22 -10.19 27.40
N GLY A 10 -17.21 -10.94 26.96
CA GLY A 10 -15.94 -10.34 26.53
C GLY A 10 -15.03 -11.29 25.78
N ALA A 11 -15.18 -11.37 24.46
CA ALA A 11 -14.24 -12.05 23.55
C ALA A 11 -13.39 -11.05 22.74
N GLY A 12 -13.25 -9.81 23.24
CA GLY A 12 -12.48 -8.73 22.61
C GLY A 12 -10.99 -8.72 22.99
N ILE A 13 -10.25 -7.73 22.49
CA ILE A 13 -8.85 -7.50 22.82
C ILE A 13 -8.80 -6.84 24.21
N GLY A 14 -8.68 -7.65 25.26
CA GLY A 14 -8.71 -7.19 26.65
C GLY A 14 -8.62 -8.36 27.63
N ASN A 15 -8.44 -8.08 28.93
CA ASN A 15 -8.60 -9.10 29.96
C ASN A 15 -10.10 -9.43 30.03
N GLY A 16 -10.50 -10.60 29.54
CA GLY A 16 -11.91 -11.04 29.49
C GLY A 16 -12.65 -10.82 30.82
N GLY A 17 -13.99 -10.73 30.74
CA GLY A 17 -14.83 -10.52 31.92
C GLY A 17 -14.66 -11.62 32.97
N TYR A 18 -14.95 -11.30 34.23
CA TYR A 18 -14.92 -12.27 35.33
C TYR A 18 -16.26 -12.25 36.09
N CYS A 19 -16.70 -13.42 36.57
CA CYS A 19 -17.80 -13.52 37.51
C CYS A 19 -17.24 -13.74 38.92
N ASP A 20 -17.74 -12.99 39.90
CA ASP A 20 -17.43 -13.28 41.30
C ASP A 20 -18.22 -14.49 41.83
N PHE A 21 -17.87 -14.96 43.03
CA PHE A 21 -18.55 -16.11 43.67
C PHE A 21 -20.02 -15.80 44.03
N ALA A 22 -20.43 -14.53 44.03
CA ALA A 22 -21.81 -14.11 44.27
C ALA A 22 -22.65 -14.06 42.97
N GLY A 23 -22.06 -14.40 41.82
CA GLY A 23 -22.72 -14.39 40.52
C GLY A 23 -22.80 -13.01 39.88
N THR A 24 -22.02 -12.04 40.36
CA THR A 24 -21.93 -10.71 39.75
C THR A 24 -20.91 -10.76 38.62
N SER A 25 -21.38 -10.58 37.38
CA SER A 25 -20.53 -10.51 36.20
C SER A 25 -19.99 -9.10 36.01
N SER A 26 -18.67 -8.98 35.86
CA SER A 26 -18.02 -7.72 35.46
C SER A 26 -17.40 -7.90 34.09
N ASP A 27 -17.73 -6.98 33.19
CA ASP A 27 -17.15 -6.95 31.86
C ASP A 27 -15.69 -6.47 31.95
N GLY A 28 -14.84 -7.14 31.17
CA GLY A 28 -13.44 -6.79 31.07
C GLY A 28 -13.25 -5.48 30.32
N PRO A 29 -12.28 -4.62 30.70
CA PRO A 29 -11.99 -3.42 29.93
C PRO A 29 -11.52 -3.80 28.52
N GLU A 30 -12.21 -3.29 27.49
CA GLU A 30 -11.78 -3.40 26.10
C GLU A 30 -10.62 -2.44 25.84
N ALA A 31 -9.52 -2.95 25.28
CA ALA A 31 -8.44 -2.11 24.79
C ALA A 31 -8.82 -1.59 23.40
N GLU A 32 -8.63 -0.28 23.17
CA GLU A 32 -8.77 0.27 21.83
C GLU A 32 -7.72 -0.40 20.91
N PRO A 33 -8.11 -0.98 19.77
CA PRO A 33 -7.15 -1.49 18.82
C PRO A 33 -6.37 -0.32 18.22
N ASP A 34 -5.07 -0.49 18.04
CA ASP A 34 -4.22 0.52 17.41
C ASP A 34 -4.57 0.64 15.92
N VAL A 35 -5.14 1.79 15.56
CA VAL A 35 -5.53 2.15 14.19
C VAL A 35 -4.56 3.13 13.54
N SER A 36 -3.40 3.40 14.15
CA SER A 36 -2.41 4.35 13.65
C SER A 36 -1.87 4.01 12.25
N ASN A 37 -1.89 2.73 11.88
CA ASN A 37 -1.44 2.22 10.58
C ASN A 37 -2.57 1.93 9.58
N LEU A 38 -3.78 2.48 9.79
CA LEU A 38 -4.90 2.29 8.88
C LEU A 38 -4.74 3.17 7.62
N THR A 39 -4.03 2.65 6.61
CA THR A 39 -3.64 3.37 5.38
C THR A 39 -4.57 3.16 4.17
N THR A 40 -5.49 2.19 4.24
CA THR A 40 -6.44 1.90 3.16
C THR A 40 -7.68 2.78 3.25
N ALA A 41 -8.28 3.10 2.09
CA ALA A 41 -9.61 3.72 1.99
C ALA A 41 -10.70 2.78 2.54
N GLY A 42 -10.81 2.72 3.85
CA GLY A 42 -11.75 1.87 4.57
C GLY A 42 -12.29 2.57 5.82
N TRP A 43 -13.12 1.86 6.58
CA TRP A 43 -13.67 2.37 7.83
C TRP A 43 -13.64 1.29 8.90
N VAL A 44 -13.43 1.71 10.14
CA VAL A 44 -13.61 0.90 11.35
C VAL A 44 -14.74 1.53 12.15
N LYS A 45 -15.80 0.74 12.41
CA LYS A 45 -16.95 1.17 13.22
C LYS A 45 -16.92 0.43 14.55
N TYR A 46 -17.02 1.19 15.64
CA TYR A 46 -17.17 0.66 16.99
C TYR A 46 -18.63 0.75 17.39
N TYR A 47 -19.14 -0.34 17.95
CA TYR A 47 -20.48 -0.46 18.47
C TYR A 47 -20.41 -0.76 19.97
N ALA A 48 -21.41 -0.36 20.73
CA ALA A 48 -21.49 -0.73 22.14
C ALA A 48 -21.63 -2.26 22.29
N PRO A 49 -21.16 -2.85 23.39
CA PRO A 49 -21.39 -4.27 23.67
C PRO A 49 -22.89 -4.63 23.58
N GLY A 50 -23.21 -5.68 22.83
CA GLY A 50 -24.58 -6.13 22.59
C GLY A 50 -25.38 -5.36 21.52
N ALA A 51 -24.81 -4.34 20.88
CA ALA A 51 -25.46 -3.61 19.79
C ALA A 51 -25.56 -4.43 18.50
N ASN A 52 -26.64 -4.24 17.75
CA ASN A 52 -26.86 -4.86 16.45
C ASN A 52 -26.21 -4.03 15.33
N MET A 53 -25.12 -4.53 14.76
CA MET A 53 -24.33 -3.85 13.74
C MET A 53 -25.11 -3.50 12.45
N ASN A 54 -26.28 -4.11 12.21
CA ASN A 54 -27.09 -3.84 11.01
C ASN A 54 -28.11 -2.72 11.21
N THR A 55 -28.55 -2.49 12.45
CA THR A 55 -29.66 -1.58 12.76
C THR A 55 -29.25 -0.40 13.62
N ASP A 56 -28.23 -0.59 14.46
CA ASP A 56 -27.85 0.39 15.47
C ASP A 56 -26.74 1.30 14.93
N GLU A 57 -26.64 2.51 15.47
CA GLU A 57 -25.60 3.45 15.07
C GLU A 57 -24.28 3.16 15.80
N PRO A 58 -23.13 3.26 15.12
CA PRO A 58 -21.83 3.10 15.76
C PRO A 58 -21.55 4.28 16.70
N ILE A 59 -20.99 3.99 17.87
CA ILE A 59 -20.56 5.00 18.84
C ILE A 59 -19.30 5.75 18.41
N ARG A 60 -18.52 5.16 17.49
CA ARG A 60 -17.32 5.76 16.91
C ARG A 60 -17.07 5.21 15.51
N VAL A 61 -16.72 6.10 14.59
CA VAL A 61 -16.30 5.73 13.23
C VAL A 61 -14.92 6.30 13.00
N ILE A 62 -13.97 5.44 12.67
CA ILE A 62 -12.63 5.81 12.24
C ILE A 62 -12.56 5.58 10.74
N ILE A 63 -12.35 6.65 9.99
CA ILE A 63 -12.14 6.58 8.54
C ILE A 63 -10.64 6.43 8.31
N GLY A 64 -10.26 5.37 7.58
CA GLY A 64 -8.89 5.18 7.13
C GLY A 64 -8.46 6.38 6.31
N LYS A 65 -7.36 7.00 6.73
CA LYS A 65 -6.76 8.07 5.95
C LYS A 65 -5.95 7.40 4.87
N VAL A 66 -6.44 7.47 3.64
CA VAL A 66 -5.53 7.35 2.51
C VAL A 66 -4.55 8.51 2.69
N PRO A 67 -3.24 8.27 2.81
CA PRO A 67 -2.31 9.37 2.63
C PRO A 67 -2.64 9.98 1.27
N VAL A 68 -3.20 11.18 1.28
CA VAL A 68 -3.27 12.00 0.08
C VAL A 68 -1.82 12.35 -0.17
N TYR A 69 -1.13 11.50 -0.93
CA TYR A 69 0.14 11.90 -1.50
C TYR A 69 -0.20 13.13 -2.31
N ASN A 70 0.22 14.30 -1.82
CA ASN A 70 0.23 15.51 -2.60
C ASN A 70 1.39 15.37 -3.61
N SER A 71 1.38 14.28 -4.38
CA SER A 71 2.30 14.04 -5.45
C SER A 71 1.93 15.06 -6.52
N ALA A 72 2.89 15.90 -6.90
CA ALA A 72 2.77 16.73 -8.09
C ALA A 72 2.43 15.90 -9.34
N TYR A 73 2.60 14.58 -9.25
CA TYR A 73 2.43 13.58 -10.28
C TYR A 73 1.22 12.69 -10.00
N LYS A 74 0.55 12.27 -11.07
CA LYS A 74 -0.55 11.31 -11.08
C LYS A 74 -0.13 10.06 -11.86
N ILE A 75 -0.80 8.95 -11.58
CA ILE A 75 -0.69 7.74 -12.39
C ILE A 75 -1.08 8.09 -13.84
N GLY A 76 -0.25 7.67 -14.79
CA GLY A 76 -0.35 8.00 -16.21
C GLY A 76 0.36 9.30 -16.62
N ASP A 77 0.91 10.08 -15.68
CA ASP A 77 1.68 11.28 -16.05
C ASP A 77 2.96 10.89 -16.78
N LYS A 78 3.26 11.65 -17.84
CA LYS A 78 4.53 11.55 -18.55
C LYS A 78 5.57 12.46 -17.91
N VAL A 79 6.72 11.89 -17.59
CA VAL A 79 7.85 12.56 -16.95
C VAL A 79 9.13 12.32 -17.76
N ILE A 80 10.09 13.23 -17.63
CA ILE A 80 11.35 13.15 -18.40
C ILE A 80 12.50 12.81 -17.46
N LEU A 81 13.22 11.73 -17.78
CA LEU A 81 14.48 11.37 -17.13
C LEU A 81 15.58 11.34 -18.19
N ASN A 82 16.65 12.14 -17.99
CA ASN A 82 17.80 12.18 -18.90
C ASN A 82 17.38 12.40 -20.38
N GLY A 83 16.35 13.22 -20.61
CA GLY A 83 15.81 13.50 -21.94
C GLY A 83 14.92 12.41 -22.55
N ARG A 84 14.57 11.37 -21.79
CA ARG A 84 13.69 10.27 -22.23
C ARG A 84 12.34 10.32 -21.51
N GLU A 85 11.28 9.92 -22.19
CA GLU A 85 9.94 9.84 -21.64
C GLU A 85 9.75 8.57 -20.79
N TRP A 86 9.13 8.77 -19.63
CA TRP A 86 8.72 7.75 -18.70
C TRP A 86 7.29 8.02 -18.24
N ILE A 87 6.56 6.98 -17.89
CA ILE A 87 5.17 7.05 -17.44
C ILE A 87 5.11 6.65 -15.97
N VAL A 88 4.44 7.45 -15.15
CA VAL A 88 4.18 7.11 -13.74
C VAL A 88 3.13 6.01 -13.68
N ALA A 89 3.52 4.77 -13.43
CA ALA A 89 2.59 3.63 -13.32
C ALA A 89 2.18 3.32 -11.87
N GLY A 90 2.94 3.78 -10.89
CA GLY A 90 2.71 3.51 -9.46
C GLY A 90 3.23 4.63 -8.57
N ILE A 91 2.55 4.85 -7.44
CA ILE A 91 2.96 5.82 -6.41
C ILE A 91 2.80 5.16 -5.05
N GLU A 92 3.93 4.95 -4.36
CA GLU A 92 4.00 4.41 -3.00
C GLU A 92 4.72 5.42 -2.09
N GLY A 93 3.97 6.36 -1.50
CA GLY A 93 4.60 7.38 -0.65
C GLY A 93 5.42 8.37 -1.47
N ASP A 94 6.72 8.40 -1.17
CA ASP A 94 7.71 9.19 -1.89
C ASP A 94 8.38 8.41 -3.01
N VAL A 95 8.00 7.14 -3.22
CA VAL A 95 8.54 6.29 -4.29
C VAL A 95 7.57 6.27 -5.48
N LEU A 96 8.10 6.52 -6.67
CA LEU A 96 7.42 6.42 -7.94
C LEU A 96 7.85 5.15 -8.65
N GLU A 97 6.90 4.47 -9.28
CA GLU A 97 7.15 3.42 -10.26
C GLU A 97 7.02 4.04 -11.66
N LEU A 98 8.14 4.06 -12.39
CA LEU A 98 8.24 4.71 -13.68
C LEU A 98 8.50 3.67 -14.76
N VAL A 99 7.72 3.73 -15.83
CA VAL A 99 7.81 2.79 -16.94
C VAL A 99 8.39 3.50 -18.15
N SER A 100 9.33 2.88 -18.86
CA SER A 100 9.90 3.46 -20.07
C SER A 100 8.85 3.56 -21.17
N ASP A 101 8.72 4.74 -21.79
CA ASP A 101 7.90 4.90 -23.00
C ASP A 101 8.53 4.13 -24.18
N ASP A 102 9.87 4.08 -24.22
CA ASP A 102 10.65 3.27 -25.16
C ASP A 102 10.51 1.76 -24.86
N ALA A 103 10.31 0.97 -25.92
CA ALA A 103 10.46 -0.49 -25.91
C ALA A 103 11.89 -0.91 -26.31
N PHE A 104 12.46 -1.87 -25.59
CA PHE A 104 13.82 -2.37 -25.80
C PHE A 104 13.82 -3.78 -26.41
N THR A 105 14.90 -4.10 -27.13
CA THR A 105 15.05 -5.44 -27.73
C THR A 105 15.40 -6.49 -26.67
N GLU A 106 15.10 -7.76 -26.94
CA GLU A 106 15.44 -8.87 -26.05
C GLU A 106 16.93 -8.94 -25.69
N GLU A 107 17.82 -8.45 -26.56
CA GLU A 107 19.25 -8.38 -26.27
C GLU A 107 19.60 -7.31 -25.25
N GLN A 108 18.96 -6.14 -25.31
CA GLN A 108 19.14 -5.06 -24.34
C GLN A 108 18.58 -5.43 -22.97
N LEU A 109 17.50 -6.22 -22.95
CA LEU A 109 16.82 -6.64 -21.73
C LEU A 109 17.55 -7.76 -20.97
N LYS A 110 18.61 -8.36 -21.54
CA LYS A 110 19.44 -9.36 -20.84
C LYS A 110 20.25 -8.74 -19.69
N ASP A 111 20.60 -7.47 -19.80
CA ASP A 111 21.36 -6.73 -18.80
C ASP A 111 20.67 -5.41 -18.48
N LEU A 112 19.63 -5.50 -17.65
CA LEU A 112 18.86 -4.34 -17.23
C LEU A 112 19.70 -3.32 -16.45
N GLU A 113 20.75 -3.78 -15.76
CA GLU A 113 21.62 -2.90 -14.99
C GLU A 113 22.54 -2.07 -15.89
N ALA A 114 23.12 -2.67 -16.93
CA ALA A 114 23.84 -1.93 -17.96
C ALA A 114 22.91 -1.01 -18.75
N LEU A 115 21.69 -1.47 -19.06
CA LEU A 115 20.70 -0.67 -19.76
C LEU A 115 20.33 0.58 -18.94
N ILE A 116 19.95 0.44 -17.68
CA ILE A 116 19.52 1.57 -16.87
C ILE A 116 20.64 2.60 -16.63
N LYS A 117 21.90 2.14 -16.54
CA LYS A 117 23.09 3.03 -16.47
C LYS A 117 23.29 3.89 -17.72
N ASN A 118 22.79 3.45 -18.87
CA ASN A 118 22.81 4.24 -20.10
C ASN A 118 21.57 5.14 -20.24
N LEU A 119 20.47 4.80 -19.57
CA LEU A 119 19.22 5.55 -19.64
C LEU A 119 19.17 6.70 -18.63
N LEU A 120 19.83 6.56 -17.47
CA LEU A 120 19.80 7.54 -16.38
C LEU A 120 21.18 8.15 -16.13
N THR A 121 21.22 9.33 -15.51
CA THR A 121 22.47 9.92 -15.01
C THR A 121 22.90 9.28 -13.68
N GLU A 122 24.16 9.42 -13.29
CA GLU A 122 24.65 8.91 -12.00
C GLU A 122 23.82 9.44 -10.81
N ALA A 123 23.47 10.72 -10.83
CA ALA A 123 22.63 11.34 -9.81
C ALA A 123 21.22 10.71 -9.74
N GLN A 124 20.65 10.31 -10.87
CA GLN A 124 19.35 9.65 -10.93
C GLN A 124 19.42 8.18 -10.50
N LEU A 125 20.51 7.48 -10.83
CA LEU A 125 20.76 6.10 -10.37
C LEU A 125 20.83 6.01 -8.85
N GLU A 126 21.35 7.04 -8.18
CA GLU A 126 21.36 7.14 -6.71
C GLU A 126 19.97 7.30 -6.09
N LYS A 127 18.99 7.77 -6.87
CA LYS A 127 17.59 7.91 -6.43
C LYS A 127 16.76 6.63 -6.63
N LEU A 128 17.32 5.63 -7.31
CA LEU A 128 16.65 4.35 -7.48
C LEU A 128 16.49 3.64 -6.14
N VAL A 129 15.28 3.14 -5.90
CA VAL A 129 14.90 2.40 -4.70
C VAL A 129 14.82 0.93 -5.07
N ALA A 130 15.51 0.09 -4.31
CA ALA A 130 15.40 -1.36 -4.48
C ALA A 130 14.06 -1.85 -3.96
N ASP A 131 13.45 -2.80 -4.67
CA ASP A 131 12.29 -3.52 -4.20
C ASP A 131 12.62 -4.27 -2.90
N LYS A 132 11.74 -4.18 -1.91
CA LYS A 132 11.99 -4.76 -0.59
C LYS A 132 11.97 -6.29 -0.60
N ALA A 133 11.29 -6.90 -1.57
CA ALA A 133 11.17 -8.35 -1.69
C ALA A 133 12.29 -8.94 -2.56
N THR A 134 12.61 -8.32 -3.71
CA THR A 134 13.61 -8.85 -4.65
C THR A 134 14.99 -8.20 -4.54
N GLY A 135 15.07 -6.99 -3.99
CA GLY A 135 16.31 -6.19 -3.97
C GLY A 135 16.68 -5.55 -5.30
N GLU A 136 15.90 -5.78 -6.35
CA GLU A 136 16.14 -5.24 -7.69
C GLU A 136 15.60 -3.82 -7.81
N ARG A 137 16.22 -3.00 -8.65
CA ARG A 137 15.84 -1.58 -8.85
C ARG A 137 15.15 -1.34 -10.19
N VAL A 138 15.27 -2.29 -11.11
CA VAL A 138 14.75 -2.25 -12.47
C VAL A 138 14.16 -3.61 -12.82
N PHE A 139 13.02 -3.58 -13.50
CA PHE A 139 12.20 -4.75 -13.78
C PHE A 139 11.71 -4.68 -15.22
N LEU A 140 11.28 -5.82 -15.76
CA LEU A 140 10.48 -5.83 -16.98
C LEU A 140 9.05 -5.41 -16.65
N ALA A 141 8.43 -4.62 -17.52
CA ALA A 141 7.01 -4.33 -17.41
C ALA A 141 6.21 -5.63 -17.56
N ASP A 142 5.33 -5.88 -16.59
CA ASP A 142 4.42 -7.02 -16.65
C ASP A 142 3.33 -6.81 -17.72
N GLU A 143 2.60 -7.88 -18.02
CA GLU A 143 1.56 -7.84 -19.05
C GLU A 143 0.40 -6.88 -18.71
N GLY A 144 0.16 -6.59 -17.44
CA GLY A 144 -0.82 -5.59 -16.98
C GLY A 144 -0.39 -4.19 -17.38
N VAL A 145 0.81 -3.78 -16.96
CA VAL A 145 1.39 -2.47 -17.33
C VAL A 145 1.52 -2.32 -18.84
N ALA A 146 2.03 -3.35 -19.52
CA ALA A 146 2.16 -3.36 -20.99
C ALA A 146 0.81 -3.14 -21.68
N LYS A 147 -0.25 -3.79 -21.20
CA LYS A 147 -1.60 -3.67 -21.76
C LYS A 147 -2.25 -2.32 -21.47
N GLU A 148 -2.03 -1.78 -20.28
CA GLU A 148 -2.61 -0.52 -19.82
C GLU A 148 -2.03 0.69 -20.57
N TYR A 149 -0.70 0.74 -20.73
CA TYR A 149 -0.02 1.92 -21.29
C TYR A 149 0.39 1.76 -22.76
N PHE A 150 0.66 0.53 -23.22
CA PHE A 150 1.25 0.27 -24.53
C PHE A 150 0.44 -0.70 -25.40
N GLY A 151 -0.82 -0.98 -25.04
CA GLY A 151 -1.68 -1.88 -25.81
C GLY A 151 -1.20 -3.34 -25.89
N GLY A 152 -0.28 -3.74 -25.00
CA GLY A 152 0.30 -5.07 -24.93
C GLY A 152 1.67 -5.20 -25.59
N GLU A 153 2.27 -4.09 -26.05
CA GLU A 153 3.65 -4.07 -26.51
C GLU A 153 4.61 -4.50 -25.40
N LYS A 154 5.54 -5.41 -25.72
CA LYS A 154 6.52 -5.95 -24.78
C LYS A 154 7.85 -5.21 -24.95
N GLY A 155 8.67 -5.27 -23.90
CA GLY A 155 10.03 -4.74 -23.91
C GLY A 155 10.20 -3.42 -23.18
N HIS A 156 9.17 -2.94 -22.49
CA HIS A 156 9.28 -1.82 -21.56
C HIS A 156 9.89 -2.27 -20.24
N ILE A 157 10.58 -1.35 -19.56
CA ILE A 157 11.16 -1.58 -18.24
C ILE A 157 10.48 -0.68 -17.21
N VAL A 158 10.45 -1.15 -15.97
CA VAL A 158 9.93 -0.43 -14.81
C VAL A 158 11.08 -0.16 -13.85
N ILE A 159 11.18 1.07 -13.35
CA ILE A 159 12.09 1.43 -12.27
C ILE A 159 11.31 1.94 -11.08
N ARG A 160 11.88 1.73 -9.90
CA ARG A 160 11.40 2.31 -8.65
C ARG A 160 12.37 3.39 -8.22
N ALA A 161 11.88 4.58 -7.94
CA ALA A 161 12.74 5.71 -7.58
C ALA A 161 12.06 6.66 -6.59
N ASP A 162 12.86 7.31 -5.76
CA ASP A 162 12.36 8.44 -4.97
C ASP A 162 11.89 9.56 -5.91
N LYS A 163 10.78 10.23 -5.57
CA LYS A 163 10.20 11.32 -6.36
C LYS A 163 11.18 12.46 -6.66
N SER A 164 12.24 12.60 -5.87
CA SER A 164 13.35 13.54 -6.12
C SER A 164 14.17 13.20 -7.36
N ILE A 165 13.99 12.05 -7.99
CA ILE A 165 14.60 11.70 -9.30
C ILE A 165 14.17 12.65 -10.43
N LEU A 166 13.01 13.31 -10.26
CA LEU A 166 12.42 14.27 -11.19
C LEU A 166 12.82 15.72 -10.88
N GLY A 167 13.56 15.95 -9.79
CA GLY A 167 13.97 17.27 -9.30
C GLY A 167 15.31 17.75 -9.83
#